data_AF-A8CFI3-F1
#
_entry.id   AF-A8CFI3-F1
#
_cell.length_a   1.000
_cell.length_b   1.000
_cell.length_c   1.000
_cell.angle_alpha   90.00
_cell.angle_beta   90.00
_cell.angle_gamma   90.00
#
_symmetry.space_group_name_H-M   'P 1'
#
loop_
_entity.id
_entity.type
_entity.pdbx_description
1 polymer ?
#
loop_
_entity_poly.entity_id
_entity_poly.type
_entity_poly.pdbx_seq_one_letter_code
_entity_poly.pdbx_strand_id
1 'polypeptide(L)'
;MITGDLKSKIDGLWEDFWVGGITNPLTVIEQITYLMYSRMLDTQEQRDEKRKQIAGIDFNRVLHQNSRSSVSVTIAILARMR
;
A
#
# COMPACT_ATOMS: atom_id res chain seq x y z
N MET A 1 1.97 -3.49 25.87
CA MET A 1 2.56 -2.17 26.14
C MET A 1 3.36 -1.78 24.92
N ILE A 2 3.10 -0.62 24.31
CA ILE A 2 3.92 -0.11 23.20
C ILE A 2 5.32 0.18 23.75
N THR A 3 6.37 -0.32 23.08
CA THR A 3 7.76 0.00 23.40
C THR A 3 8.07 1.45 23.01
N GLY A 4 9.02 2.08 23.73
CA GLY A 4 9.41 3.48 23.48
C GLY A 4 9.82 3.74 22.02
N ASP A 5 10.56 2.81 21.42
CA ASP A 5 11.01 2.90 20.02
C ASP A 5 9.84 2.90 19.02
N LEU A 6 8.81 2.10 19.28
CA LEU A 6 7.64 2.05 18.41
C LEU A 6 6.82 3.34 18.53
N LYS A 7 6.66 3.87 19.74
CA LYS A 7 6.00 5.16 19.95
C LYS A 7 6.74 6.28 19.22
N SER A 8 8.07 6.33 19.34
CA SER A 8 8.88 7.36 18.68
C SER A 8 8.75 7.32 17.15
N LYS A 9 8.67 6.13 16.54
CA LYS A 9 8.43 5.98 15.10
C LYS A 9 7.03 6.45 14.69
N ILE A 10 6.03 6.15 15.50
CA ILE A 10 4.65 6.60 15.26
C ILE A 10 4.59 8.13 15.35
N ASP A 11 5.18 8.72 16.40
CA ASP A 11 5.21 10.17 16.61
C ASP A 11 5.93 10.89 15.46
N GLY A 12 7.06 10.37 14.97
CA GLY A 12 7.76 10.94 13.81
C GLY A 12 6.93 10.87 12.52
N LEU A 13 6.22 9.76 12.30
CA LEU A 13 5.31 9.64 11.16
C LEU A 13 4.18 10.69 11.21
N TRP A 14 3.62 10.93 12.40
CA TRP A 14 2.64 12.00 12.58
C TRP A 14 3.21 13.40 12.32
N GLU A 15 4.46 13.66 12.73
CA GLU A 15 5.15 14.93 12.48
C GLU A 15 5.40 15.15 10.97
N ASP A 16 5.78 14.11 10.23
CA ASP A 16 5.97 14.19 8.78
C ASP A 16 4.68 14.61 8.04
N PHE A 17 3.54 14.04 8.44
CA PHE A 17 2.24 14.44 7.88
C PHE A 17 1.83 15.86 8.29
N TRP A 18 2.15 16.26 9.51
CA TRP A 18 1.90 17.61 10.01
C TRP A 18 2.70 18.67 9.24
N VAL A 19 4.01 18.46 9.05
CA VAL A 19 4.88 19.33 8.25
C VAL A 19 4.46 19.36 6.79
N GLY A 20 3.94 18.24 6.27
CA GLY A 20 3.34 18.14 4.93
C GLY A 20 1.99 18.86 4.77
N GLY A 21 1.46 19.51 5.82
CA GLY A 21 0.21 20.26 5.76
C GLY A 21 -1.07 19.41 5.83
N ILE A 22 -0.95 18.12 6.13
CA ILE A 22 -2.10 17.22 6.32
C ILE A 22 -2.38 17.11 7.81
N THR A 23 -3.27 17.97 8.31
CA THR A 23 -3.59 18.07 9.74
C THR A 23 -4.79 17.23 10.16
N ASN A 24 -5.63 16.79 9.22
CA ASN A 24 -6.79 15.96 9.52
C ASN A 24 -6.37 14.50 9.80
N PRO A 25 -6.53 13.99 11.03
CA PRO A 25 -6.09 12.64 11.38
C PRO A 25 -6.77 11.53 10.58
N LEU A 26 -8.03 11.73 10.16
CA LEU A 26 -8.75 10.76 9.34
C LEU A 26 -8.08 10.60 7.97
N THR A 27 -7.70 11.72 7.35
CA THR A 27 -6.99 11.73 6.07
C THR A 27 -5.61 11.08 6.20
N VAL A 28 -4.88 11.34 7.28
CA VAL A 28 -3.56 10.69 7.52
C VAL A 28 -3.71 9.17 7.59
N ILE A 29 -4.68 8.66 8.35
CA ILE A 29 -4.94 7.22 8.46
C ILE A 29 -5.29 6.62 7.09
N GLU A 30 -6.08 7.32 6.28
CA GLU A 30 -6.46 6.89 4.94
C GLU A 30 -5.22 6.76 4.03
N GLN A 31 -4.36 7.78 4.00
CA GLN A 31 -3.14 7.78 3.19
C GLN A 31 -2.17 6.67 3.62
N ILE A 32 -1.99 6.46 4.93
CA ILE A 32 -1.16 5.35 5.44
C ILE A 32 -1.75 4.01 5.00
N THR A 33 -3.07 3.84 5.12
CA THR A 33 -3.75 2.61 4.72
C THR A 33 -3.58 2.34 3.22
N TYR A 34 -3.66 3.37 2.37
CA TYR A 34 -3.40 3.22 0.94
C TYR A 34 -1.98 2.76 0.64
N LEU A 35 -0.98 3.31 1.33
CA LEU A 35 0.42 2.89 1.17
C LEU A 35 0.64 1.46 1.66
N MET A 36 0.03 1.09 2.79
CA MET A 36 0.09 -0.28 3.30
C MET A 36 -0.54 -1.28 2.31
N TYR A 37 -1.69 -0.94 1.75
CA TYR A 37 -2.37 -1.78 0.78
C TYR A 37 -1.58 -1.92 -0.52
N SER A 38 -1.02 -0.82 -1.04
CA SER A 38 -0.18 -0.82 -2.24
C SER A 38 1.05 -1.72 -2.04
N ARG A 39 1.75 -1.57 -0.91
CA ARG A 39 2.89 -2.42 -0.57
C ARG A 39 2.51 -3.90 -0.44
N MET A 40 1.33 -4.19 0.13
CA MET A 40 0.83 -5.55 0.27
C MET A 40 0.56 -6.18 -1.10
N LEU A 41 -0.04 -5.44 -2.03
CA LEU A 41 -0.24 -5.89 -3.41
C LEU A 41 1.10 -6.16 -4.11
N ASP A 42 2.05 -5.23 -4.03
CA ASP A 42 3.39 -5.40 -4.61
C ASP A 42 4.09 -6.65 -4.06
N THR A 43 4.00 -6.88 -2.75
CA THR A 43 4.63 -8.04 -2.10
C THR A 43 3.99 -9.36 -2.53
N GLN A 44 2.67 -9.38 -2.74
CA GLN A 44 1.98 -10.55 -3.26
C GLN A 44 2.41 -10.85 -4.70
N GLU A 45 2.44 -9.82 -5.56
CA GLU A 45 2.87 -9.97 -6.94
C GLU A 45 4.33 -10.45 -7.04
N GLN A 46 5.25 -9.90 -6.24
CA GLN A 46 6.64 -10.39 -6.17
C GLN A 46 6.74 -11.86 -5.75
N ARG A 47 5.88 -12.32 -4.83
CA ARG A 47 5.84 -13.74 -4.42
C ARG A 47 5.37 -14.62 -5.56
N ASP A 48 4.36 -14.19 -6.29
CA ASP A 48 3.81 -14.94 -7.42
C ASP A 48 4.79 -14.96 -8.61
N GLU A 49 5.48 -13.85 -8.87
CA GLU A 49 6.59 -13.79 -9.83
C GLU A 49 7.70 -14.77 -9.48
N LYS A 50 8.10 -14.81 -8.20
CA LYS A 50 9.10 -15.76 -7.72
C LYS A 50 8.62 -17.20 -7.84
N ARG A 51 7.34 -17.49 -7.57
CA ARG A 51 6.74 -18.81 -7.77
C ARG A 51 6.73 -19.22 -9.24
N LYS A 52 6.40 -18.30 -10.16
CA LYS A 52 6.48 -18.55 -11.61
C LYS A 52 7.89 -18.87 -12.07
N GLN A 53 8.89 -18.13 -11.57
CA GLN A 53 10.30 -18.39 -11.90
C GLN A 53 10.77 -19.78 -11.45
N ILE A 54 10.30 -20.25 -10.28
CA ILE A 54 10.75 -21.53 -9.69
C ILE A 54 9.93 -22.71 -10.21
N ALA A 55 8.60 -22.60 -10.26
CA ALA A 55 7.68 -23.71 -10.51
C ALA A 55 7.06 -23.68 -11.92
N GLY A 56 7.27 -22.61 -12.70
CA GLY A 56 6.69 -22.46 -14.04
C GLY A 56 5.17 -22.26 -14.07
N ILE A 57 4.53 -22.13 -12.89
CA ILE A 57 3.09 -21.93 -12.77
C ILE A 57 2.77 -20.47 -13.14
N ASP A 58 1.93 -20.29 -14.15
CA ASP A 58 1.48 -18.96 -14.55
C ASP A 58 0.50 -18.37 -13.52
N PHE A 59 0.54 -17.06 -13.33
CA PHE A 59 -0.33 -16.36 -12.38
C PHE A 59 -0.93 -15.13 -13.04
N ASN A 60 -2.16 -14.77 -12.61
CA ASN A 60 -2.82 -13.58 -13.12
C ASN A 60 -2.18 -12.33 -12.51
N ARG A 61 -1.60 -11.48 -13.35
CA ARG A 61 -0.84 -10.31 -12.90
C ARG A 61 -1.78 -9.11 -12.70
N VAL A 62 -1.91 -8.65 -11.46
CA VAL A 62 -2.90 -7.63 -11.09
C VAL A 62 -2.38 -6.21 -11.36
N LEU A 63 -1.09 -5.92 -11.12
CA LEU A 63 -0.57 -4.55 -11.22
C LEU A 63 -0.11 -4.17 -12.64
N HIS A 64 0.56 -5.05 -13.40
CA HIS A 64 1.16 -4.63 -14.69
C HIS A 64 0.27 -4.76 -15.93
N GLN A 65 -0.94 -5.34 -15.84
CA GLN A 65 -1.87 -5.35 -16.98
C GLN A 65 -2.48 -3.95 -17.23
N ASN A 66 -2.36 -3.02 -16.28
CA ASN A 66 -2.97 -1.68 -16.30
C ASN A 66 -1.94 -0.53 -16.36
N SER A 67 -0.81 -0.69 -17.05
CA SER A 67 0.13 0.42 -17.35
C SER A 67 -0.43 1.50 -18.32
N ARG A 68 -1.74 1.76 -18.31
CA ARG A 68 -2.36 2.86 -19.07
C ARG A 68 -3.14 3.88 -18.26
N SER A 69 -3.40 3.71 -16.97
CA SER A 69 -3.88 4.84 -16.17
C SER A 69 -3.67 4.62 -14.67
N SER A 70 -3.00 5.57 -14.01
CA SER A 70 -3.00 5.72 -12.55
C SER A 70 -4.43 5.79 -11.96
N VAL A 71 -5.44 5.98 -12.80
CA VAL A 71 -6.87 6.05 -12.46
C VAL A 71 -7.49 4.65 -12.26
N SER A 72 -7.00 3.61 -12.95
CA SER A 72 -7.56 2.25 -12.83
C SER A 72 -7.26 1.59 -11.49
N VAL A 73 -6.14 1.92 -10.84
CA VAL A 73 -5.81 1.37 -9.50
C VAL A 73 -6.74 1.95 -8.45
N THR A 74 -6.99 3.26 -8.48
CA THR A 74 -7.95 3.91 -7.59
C THR A 74 -9.36 3.34 -7.80
N ILE A 75 -9.80 3.15 -9.04
CA ILE A 75 -11.12 2.58 -9.35
C ILE A 75 -11.24 1.10 -8.93
N ALA A 76 -10.21 0.29 -9.17
CA ALA A 76 -10.22 -1.13 -8.80
C ALA A 76 -10.28 -1.34 -7.27
N ILE A 77 -9.61 -0.47 -6.51
CA ILE A 77 -9.63 -0.48 -5.05
C ILE A 77 -10.99 0.01 -4.53
N LEU A 78 -11.54 1.09 -5.10
CA LEU A 78 -12.87 1.61 -4.75
C LEU A 78 -13.98 0.58 -5.03
N ALA A 79 -13.87 -0.15 -6.14
CA ALA A 79 -14.82 -1.20 -6.53
C ALA A 79 -14.77 -2.45 -5.63
N ARG A 80 -13.68 -2.66 -4.88
CA ARG A 80 -13.53 -3.77 -3.93
C ARG A 80 -14.03 -3.42 -2.52
N MET A 81 -14.18 -2.13 -2.21
CA MET A 81 -14.64 -1.63 -0.91
C MET A 81 -16.16 -1.42 -0.82
N ARG A 82 -16.91 -1.66 -1.91
CA ARG A 82 -18.37 -1.59 -1.94
C ARG A 82 -18.96 -2.99 -2.15
#